data_AF-A0A0G1HGK0-F1
#
_entry.id   AF-A0A0G1HGK0-F1
#
_cell.length_a   1.000
_cell.length_b   1.000
_cell.length_c   1.000
_cell.angle_alpha   90.00
_cell.angle_beta   90.00
_cell.angle_gamma   90.00
#
_symmetry.space_group_name_H-M   'P 1'
#
loop_
_entity.id
_entity.type
_entity.pdbx_description
1 polymer ?
#
loop_
_entity_poly.entity_id
_entity_poly.type
_entity_poly.pdbx_seq_one_letter_code
_entity_poly.pdbx_strand_id
1 'polypeptide(L)'
;MQDTLVQSQRPSKKALEEERDRIKAILARRAKKDPQIAGNYVTEFPQTGNDIDDDVFEEEEYEVNLAIEQSLEKRLKRIEEDLANIASGTV
;
A
#
# COMPACT_ATOMS: atom_id res chain seq x y z
N MET A 1 29.91 27.99 -2.94
CA MET A 1 29.77 26.73 -3.70
C MET A 1 29.35 25.65 -2.72
N GLN A 2 28.09 25.25 -2.77
CA GLN A 2 27.55 24.04 -2.14
C GLN A 2 26.16 23.89 -2.75
N ASP A 3 26.14 23.53 -4.03
CA ASP A 3 24.94 23.02 -4.67
C ASP A 3 24.63 21.69 -4.00
N THR A 4 23.68 21.70 -3.07
CA THR A 4 23.13 20.49 -2.49
C THR A 4 22.40 19.75 -3.60
N LEU A 5 23.13 18.88 -4.29
CA LEU A 5 22.59 17.84 -5.15
C LEU A 5 21.67 16.98 -4.28
N VAL A 6 20.37 17.29 -4.31
CA VAL A 6 19.33 16.31 -3.98
C VAL A 6 19.51 15.19 -5.00
N GLN A 7 20.36 14.21 -4.68
CA GLN A 7 20.47 13.01 -5.47
C GLN A 7 19.16 12.24 -5.28
N SER A 8 18.27 12.36 -6.26
CA SER A 8 17.18 11.41 -6.49
C SER A 8 17.80 10.06 -6.86
N GLN A 9 18.40 9.38 -5.89
CA GLN A 9 18.97 8.06 -6.09
C GLN A 9 17.78 7.10 -6.19
N ARG A 10 17.54 6.56 -7.38
CA ARG A 10 16.48 5.57 -7.59
C ARG A 10 16.71 4.42 -6.61
N PRO A 11 15.66 3.96 -5.89
CA PRO A 11 15.80 2.82 -4.98
C PRO A 11 16.31 1.60 -5.75
N SER A 12 17.15 0.78 -5.09
CA SER A 12 17.64 -0.46 -5.69
C SER A 12 16.50 -1.46 -5.88
N LYS A 13 16.66 -2.41 -6.81
CA LYS A 13 15.70 -3.51 -7.02
C LYS A 13 15.36 -4.23 -5.70
N LYS A 14 16.37 -4.51 -4.88
CA LYS A 14 16.19 -5.16 -3.57
C LYS A 14 15.35 -4.31 -2.63
N ALA A 15 15.60 -3.00 -2.55
CA ALA A 15 14.82 -2.10 -1.70
C ALA A 15 13.35 -2.00 -2.17
N LEU A 16 13.12 -2.01 -3.48
CA LEU A 16 11.76 -2.05 -4.05
C LEU A 16 11.03 -3.35 -3.72
N GLU A 17 11.71 -4.50 -3.81
CA GLU A 17 11.15 -5.81 -3.43
C GLU A 17 10.79 -5.87 -1.94
N GLU A 18 11.69 -5.40 -1.07
CA GLU A 18 11.45 -5.34 0.38
C GLU A 18 10.25 -4.45 0.72
N GLU A 19 10.13 -3.28 0.11
CA GLU A 19 9.00 -2.39 0.34
C GLU A 19 7.70 -2.95 -0.25
N ARG A 20 7.75 -3.57 -1.44
CA ARG A 20 6.60 -4.26 -2.03
C ARG A 20 6.03 -5.29 -1.05
N ASP A 21 6.90 -6.13 -0.49
CA ASP A 21 6.49 -7.21 0.40
C ASP A 21 5.99 -6.66 1.75
N ARG A 22 6.61 -5.59 2.25
CA ARG A 22 6.12 -4.84 3.43
C ARG A 22 4.72 -4.28 3.20
N ILE A 23 4.47 -3.62 2.08
CA ILE A 23 3.16 -3.04 1.74
C ILE A 23 2.11 -4.16 1.63
N LYS A 24 2.42 -5.26 0.94
CA LYS A 24 1.53 -6.43 0.83
C LYS A 24 1.17 -7.00 2.21
N ALA A 25 2.13 -7.05 3.15
CA ALA A 25 1.89 -7.51 4.50
C ALA A 25 0.99 -6.57 5.33
N ILE A 26 1.07 -5.26 5.10
CA ILE A 26 0.19 -4.28 5.77
C ILE A 26 -1.22 -4.39 5.20
N LEU A 27 -1.36 -4.41 3.88
CA LEU A 27 -2.66 -4.54 3.20
C LEU A 27 -3.37 -5.83 3.60
N ALA A 28 -2.66 -6.96 3.67
CA ALA A 28 -3.24 -8.26 4.06
C ALA A 28 -3.82 -8.30 5.49
N ARG A 29 -3.50 -7.33 6.35
CA ARG A 29 -4.06 -7.23 7.72
C ARG A 29 -5.33 -6.37 7.79
N ARG A 30 -5.58 -5.55 6.76
CA ARG A 30 -6.60 -4.48 6.76
C ARG A 30 -7.62 -4.62 5.63
N ALA A 31 -7.25 -5.36 4.59
CA ALA A 31 -8.03 -5.51 3.37
C ALA A 31 -7.80 -6.89 2.75
N LYS A 32 -8.76 -7.35 1.95
CA LYS A 32 -8.63 -8.57 1.14
C LYS A 32 -8.25 -8.21 -0.27
N LYS A 33 -7.48 -9.07 -0.93
CA LYS A 33 -7.21 -8.90 -2.37
C LYS A 33 -8.52 -8.97 -3.14
N ASP A 34 -8.69 -8.05 -4.08
CA ASP A 34 -9.79 -8.09 -5.01
C ASP A 34 -9.58 -9.23 -6.03
N PRO A 35 -10.50 -10.21 -6.13
CA PRO A 35 -10.36 -11.30 -7.09
C PRO A 35 -10.60 -10.85 -8.55
N GLN A 36 -11.18 -9.67 -8.78
CA GLN A 36 -11.51 -9.14 -10.10
C GLN A 36 -10.43 -8.22 -10.65
N ILE A 37 -9.71 -7.50 -9.77
CA ILE A 37 -8.72 -6.49 -10.17
C ILE A 37 -7.36 -6.81 -9.54
N ALA A 38 -6.42 -7.24 -10.38
CA ALA A 38 -5.06 -7.54 -9.93
C ALA A 38 -4.38 -6.31 -9.33
N GLY A 39 -3.85 -6.46 -8.11
CA GLY A 39 -3.19 -5.39 -7.38
C GLY A 39 -4.13 -4.49 -6.57
N ASN A 40 -5.45 -4.70 -6.69
CA ASN A 40 -6.46 -4.02 -5.88
C ASN A 40 -6.77 -4.82 -4.61
N TYR A 41 -7.15 -4.11 -3.58
CA TYR A 41 -7.56 -4.59 -2.27
C TYR A 41 -8.91 -3.95 -1.91
N VAL A 42 -9.63 -4.61 -1.03
CA VAL A 42 -10.94 -4.18 -0.54
C VAL A 42 -10.88 -4.18 0.97
N THR A 43 -10.91 -2.98 1.55
CA THR A 43 -11.04 -2.79 3.00
C THR A 43 -12.34 -3.43 3.49
N GLU A 44 -12.26 -4.19 4.59
CA GLU A 44 -13.43 -4.80 5.23
C GLU A 44 -13.92 -3.90 6.37
N PHE A 45 -15.24 -3.80 6.52
CA PHE A 45 -15.81 -3.11 7.67
C PHE A 45 -15.55 -3.94 8.94
N PRO A 46 -14.97 -3.35 10.01
CA PRO A 46 -14.76 -4.06 11.26
C PRO A 46 -16.08 -4.52 11.88
N GLN A 47 -16.06 -5.60 12.66
CA GLN A 47 -17.23 -6.11 13.39
C GLN A 47 -16.80 -6.48 14.81
N THR A 48 -16.60 -5.46 15.63
CA THR A 48 -16.14 -5.56 17.02
C THR A 48 -17.27 -5.77 18.02
N GLY A 49 -18.51 -5.39 17.70
CA GLY A 49 -19.64 -5.64 18.60
C GLY A 49 -21.01 -5.21 18.05
N ASN A 50 -21.89 -4.75 18.92
CA ASN A 50 -23.29 -4.43 18.56
C ASN A 50 -23.94 -3.31 19.38
N ASP A 51 -23.14 -2.51 20.09
CA ASP A 51 -23.61 -1.28 20.73
C ASP A 51 -23.16 -0.02 19.97
N ILE A 52 -23.64 1.14 20.42
CA ILE A 52 -23.37 2.42 19.75
C ILE A 52 -21.89 2.79 19.82
N ASP A 53 -21.20 2.43 20.90
CA ASP A 53 -19.77 2.74 21.06
C ASP A 53 -18.94 1.87 20.09
N ASP A 54 -19.34 0.60 19.90
CA ASP A 54 -18.79 -0.29 18.88
C ASP A 54 -19.02 0.27 17.47
N ASP A 55 -20.25 0.67 17.12
CA ASP A 55 -20.59 1.20 15.79
C ASP A 55 -19.72 2.44 15.44
N VAL A 56 -19.52 3.35 16.39
CA VAL A 56 -18.67 4.53 16.20
C VAL A 56 -17.21 4.13 15.99
N PHE A 57 -16.71 3.19 16.78
CA PHE A 57 -15.35 2.68 16.64
C PHE A 57 -15.13 1.97 15.28
N GLU A 58 -16.09 1.16 14.84
CA GLU A 58 -16.02 0.44 13.57
C GLU A 58 -15.99 1.40 12.36
N GLU A 59 -16.80 2.46 12.39
CA GLU A 59 -16.80 3.49 11.35
C GLU A 59 -15.45 4.23 11.28
N GLU A 60 -14.93 4.68 12.43
CA GLU A 60 -13.63 5.37 12.49
C GLU A 60 -12.48 4.48 12.00
N GLU A 61 -12.45 3.21 12.43
CA GLU A 61 -11.42 2.26 12.02
C GLU A 61 -11.57 1.89 10.53
N TYR A 62 -12.79 1.81 10.00
CA TYR A 62 -13.04 1.60 8.58
C TYR A 62 -12.50 2.77 7.73
N GLU A 63 -12.80 4.02 8.10
CA GLU A 63 -12.30 5.20 7.38
C GLU A 63 -10.76 5.25 7.37
N VAL A 64 -10.13 4.98 8.51
CA VAL A 64 -8.68 4.92 8.64
C VAL A 64 -8.10 3.81 7.76
N ASN A 65 -8.68 2.61 7.80
CA ASN A 65 -8.22 1.48 6.99
C ASN A 65 -8.35 1.74 5.49
N LEU A 66 -9.47 2.34 5.07
CA LEU A 66 -9.70 2.71 3.67
C LEU A 66 -8.68 3.73 3.17
N ALA A 67 -8.34 4.74 3.98
CA ALA A 67 -7.32 5.72 3.62
C ALA A 67 -5.91 5.10 3.51
N ILE A 68 -5.57 4.19 4.43
CA ILE A 68 -4.31 3.45 4.40
C ILE A 68 -4.23 2.57 3.15
N GLU A 69 -5.29 1.81 2.85
CA GLU A 69 -5.40 0.95 1.67
C GLU A 69 -5.12 1.74 0.39
N GLN A 70 -5.90 2.79 0.10
CA GLN A 70 -5.76 3.58 -1.12
C GLN A 70 -4.35 4.20 -1.29
N SER A 71 -3.73 4.62 -0.19
CA SER A 71 -2.36 5.15 -0.21
C SER A 71 -1.33 4.07 -0.56
N LEU A 72 -1.48 2.91 0.07
CA LEU A 72 -0.57 1.78 -0.11
C LEU A 72 -0.70 1.13 -1.47
N GLU A 73 -1.91 1.03 -2.03
CA GLU A 73 -2.13 0.52 -3.38
C GLU A 73 -1.45 1.37 -4.46
N LYS A 74 -1.60 2.69 -4.38
CA LYS A 74 -0.94 3.62 -5.31
C LYS A 74 0.57 3.47 -5.26
N ARG A 75 1.13 3.28 -4.06
CA ARG A 75 2.57 3.07 -3.88
C ARG A 75 3.00 1.69 -4.37
N LEU A 76 2.22 0.65 -4.09
CA LEU A 76 2.48 -0.72 -4.55
C LEU A 76 2.51 -0.78 -6.07
N LYS A 77 1.52 -0.18 -6.73
CA LYS A 77 1.46 -0.09 -8.19
C LYS A 77 2.73 0.52 -8.78
N ARG A 78 3.18 1.66 -8.26
CA ARG A 78 4.43 2.31 -8.70
C ARG A 78 5.65 1.41 -8.52
N ILE A 79 5.75 0.74 -7.38
CA ILE A 79 6.86 -0.19 -7.10
C ILE A 79 6.85 -1.37 -8.08
N GLU A 80 5.67 -1.93 -8.37
CA GLU A 80 5.55 -3.03 -9.32
C GLU A 80 5.87 -2.59 -10.76
N GLU A 81 5.48 -1.38 -11.17
CA GLU A 81 5.87 -0.77 -12.44
C GLU A 81 7.40 -0.54 -12.52
N ASP A 82 8.02 0.00 -11.48
CA ASP A 82 9.47 0.21 -11.41
C ASP A 82 10.24 -1.11 -11.49
N LEU A 83 9.79 -2.15 -10.78
CA LEU A 83 10.37 -3.49 -10.84
C LEU A 83 10.22 -4.11 -12.24
N ALA A 84 9.09 -3.90 -12.91
CA ALA A 84 8.88 -4.36 -14.28
C ALA A 84 9.85 -3.66 -15.25
N ASN A 85 10.02 -2.34 -15.13
CA ASN A 85 10.96 -1.56 -15.94
C ASN A 85 12.42 -1.99 -15.73
N ILE A 86 12.80 -2.29 -14.47
CA ILE A 86 14.13 -2.85 -14.16
C ILE A 86 14.30 -4.21 -14.82
N ALA A 87 13.27 -5.08 -14.79
CA ALA A 87 13.33 -6.42 -15.37
C ALA A 87 13.40 -6.41 -16.90
N SER A 88 12.74 -5.46 -17.56
CA SER A 88 12.77 -5.30 -19.02
C SER A 88 14.01 -4.54 -19.53
N GLY A 89 14.81 -3.96 -18.64
CA GLY A 89 15.93 -3.10 -19.01
C GLY A 89 15.52 -1.74 -19.57
N THR A 90 14.30 -1.29 -19.28
CA THR A 90 13.74 0.01 -19.70
C THR A 90 14.05 1.13 -18.71
N VAL A 91 15.04 0.90 -17.83
CA VAL A 91 15.48 1.83 -16.76
C VAL A 91 16.35 2.97 -17.27
#